data_AF-R1FJH5-F1
#
_entry.id   AF-R1FJH5-F1
#
_cell.length_a   1.000
_cell.length_b   1.000
_cell.length_c   1.000
_cell.angle_alpha   90.00
_cell.angle_beta   90.00
_cell.angle_gamma   90.00
#
_symmetry.space_group_name_H-M   'P 1'
#
loop_
_entity.id
_entity.type
_entity.pdbx_description
1 polymer ?
#
loop_
_entity_poly.entity_id
_entity_poly.type
_entity_poly.pdbx_seq_one_letter_code
_entity_poly.pdbx_strand_id
1 'polypeptide(L)'
;MSTIFAPLLFAPLALLLALLSACLLSLRLRVVRARRVLGVLHPYANDGGGGERVLWVALRELLARHQLQGWRVVVYTGDAASDDEIRAATLSRFGVDVPESVEFVRLRSRRVVEPSSYPVATLLGQAVGSLLLLLEALARAPPSVLLDTTGYGYCYAAAKALGVRRVGCYVGAVERRAGAHNNAARIASSPALTSLKLAYYRALAAAYGASGAAADVVVANGESGARPQMQRARLEAWPPPPPSARLVDGGPPPLALARCGPPAAEVAYRHE
;
A
#
# COMPACT_ATOMS: atom_id res chain seq x y z
N MET A 1 -39.11 -31.83 -15.34
CA MET A 1 -38.96 -30.38 -15.65
C MET A 1 -37.80 -29.72 -14.91
N SER A 2 -37.36 -30.22 -13.74
CA SER A 2 -36.31 -29.57 -12.92
C SER A 2 -34.85 -29.71 -13.44
N THR A 3 -34.58 -30.64 -14.35
CA THR A 3 -33.22 -30.93 -14.86
C THR A 3 -32.76 -30.02 -16.01
N ILE A 4 -33.69 -29.36 -16.71
CA ILE A 4 -33.39 -28.49 -17.86
C ILE A 4 -33.05 -27.06 -17.40
N PHE A 5 -33.54 -26.61 -16.24
CA PHE A 5 -33.28 -25.26 -15.74
C PHE A 5 -31.91 -25.08 -15.06
N ALA A 6 -31.32 -26.15 -14.53
CA ALA A 6 -29.98 -26.10 -13.93
C ALA A 6 -28.89 -25.61 -14.91
N PRO A 7 -28.70 -26.19 -16.12
CA PRO A 7 -27.65 -25.74 -17.05
C PRO A 7 -27.82 -24.29 -17.52
N LEU A 8 -29.04 -23.76 -17.58
CA LEU A 8 -29.31 -22.36 -17.97
C LEU A 8 -28.84 -21.33 -16.95
N LEU A 9 -28.78 -21.68 -15.65
CA LEU A 9 -28.26 -20.80 -14.61
C LEU A 9 -26.74 -20.96 -14.42
N PHE A 10 -26.21 -22.17 -14.57
CA PHE A 10 -24.79 -22.45 -14.35
C PHE A 10 -23.90 -22.03 -15.53
N ALA A 11 -24.37 -22.10 -16.78
CA ALA A 11 -23.61 -21.69 -17.95
C ALA A 11 -23.21 -20.19 -17.95
N PRO A 12 -24.12 -19.22 -17.70
CA PRO A 12 -23.73 -17.81 -17.66
C PRO A 12 -22.81 -17.48 -16.49
N LEU A 13 -23.01 -18.11 -15.31
CA LEU A 13 -22.11 -17.94 -14.17
C LEU A 13 -20.72 -18.50 -14.45
N ALA A 14 -20.63 -19.70 -15.03
CA ALA A 14 -19.37 -20.31 -15.42
C ALA A 14 -18.63 -19.46 -16.47
N LEU A 15 -19.35 -18.92 -17.46
CA LEU A 15 -18.79 -18.00 -18.44
C LEU A 15 -18.27 -16.72 -17.79
N LEU A 16 -19.03 -16.11 -16.88
CA LEU A 16 -18.60 -14.92 -16.14
C LEU A 16 -17.32 -15.18 -15.35
N LEU A 17 -17.24 -16.32 -14.63
CA LEU A 17 -16.06 -16.71 -13.88
C LEU A 17 -14.86 -16.99 -14.79
N ALA A 18 -15.08 -17.61 -15.95
CA ALA A 18 -14.04 -17.85 -16.94
C ALA A 18 -13.50 -16.53 -17.52
N LEU A 19 -14.38 -15.59 -17.86
CA LEU A 19 -14.00 -14.26 -18.36
C LEU A 19 -13.25 -13.45 -17.30
N LEU A 20 -13.71 -13.48 -16.04
CA LEU A 20 -13.03 -12.83 -14.93
C LEU A 20 -11.63 -13.45 -14.72
N SER A 21 -11.53 -14.78 -14.75
CA SER A 21 -10.27 -15.50 -14.61
C SER A 21 -9.30 -15.16 -15.75
N ALA A 22 -9.80 -15.13 -16.99
CA ALA A 22 -9.01 -14.72 -18.16
C ALA A 22 -8.55 -13.26 -18.04
N CYS A 23 -9.41 -12.35 -17.57
CA CYS A 23 -9.07 -10.95 -17.34
C CYS A 23 -7.98 -10.81 -16.26
N LEU A 24 -8.14 -11.47 -15.11
CA LEU A 24 -7.15 -11.47 -14.03
C LEU A 24 -5.83 -12.11 -14.45
N LEU A 25 -5.88 -13.20 -15.23
CA LEU A 25 -4.68 -13.81 -15.81
C LEU A 25 -4.00 -12.83 -16.79
N SER A 26 -4.74 -12.15 -17.65
CA SER A 26 -4.19 -11.15 -18.57
C SER A 26 -3.52 -10.00 -17.80
N LEU A 27 -4.14 -9.53 -16.71
CA LEU A 27 -3.60 -8.50 -15.85
C LEU A 27 -2.32 -9.01 -15.18
N ARG A 28 -2.35 -10.21 -14.61
CA ARG A 28 -1.19 -10.84 -14.00
C ARG A 28 -0.03 -10.99 -14.97
N LEU A 29 -0.28 -11.43 -16.20
CA LEU A 29 0.74 -11.54 -17.23
C LEU A 29 1.34 -10.18 -17.60
N ARG A 30 0.54 -9.11 -17.63
CA ARG A 30 1.04 -7.73 -17.85
C ARG A 30 1.91 -7.27 -16.68
N VAL A 31 1.48 -7.49 -15.44
CA VAL A 31 2.23 -7.13 -14.23
C VAL A 31 3.55 -7.90 -14.13
N VAL A 32 3.56 -9.21 -14.36
CA VAL A 32 4.78 -10.04 -14.32
C VAL A 32 5.80 -9.58 -15.38
N ARG A 33 5.33 -9.15 -16.56
CA ARG A 33 6.18 -8.63 -17.63
C ARG A 33 6.76 -7.25 -17.34
N ALA A 34 6.12 -6.45 -16.48
CA ALA A 34 6.63 -5.13 -16.10
C ALA A 34 8.04 -5.25 -15.49
N ARG A 35 8.97 -4.46 -16.00
CA ARG A 35 10.38 -4.43 -15.59
C ARG A 35 10.77 -2.99 -15.33
N ARG A 36 11.45 -2.74 -14.21
CA ARG A 36 11.94 -1.40 -13.83
C ARG A 36 10.84 -0.33 -13.82
N VAL A 37 9.65 -0.70 -13.33
CA VAL A 37 8.56 0.24 -13.08
C VAL A 37 8.34 0.33 -11.58
N LEU A 38 8.54 1.52 -11.03
CA LEU A 38 8.18 1.88 -9.66
C LEU A 38 6.80 2.55 -9.70
N GLY A 39 5.81 1.92 -9.10
CA GLY A 39 4.48 2.50 -8.91
C GLY A 39 4.30 2.93 -7.47
N VAL A 40 3.88 4.16 -7.22
CA VAL A 40 3.55 4.67 -5.88
C VAL A 40 2.05 4.91 -5.78
N LEU A 41 1.38 4.14 -4.94
CA LEU A 41 -0.06 4.21 -4.71
C LEU A 41 -0.37 5.33 -3.72
N HIS A 42 -0.82 6.47 -4.24
CA HIS A 42 -1.13 7.65 -3.44
C HIS A 42 -2.26 8.48 -4.06
N PRO A 43 -3.54 8.13 -3.79
CA PRO A 43 -4.69 8.79 -4.44
C PRO A 43 -4.87 10.28 -4.09
N TYR A 44 -4.16 10.77 -3.06
CA TYR A 44 -4.28 12.08 -2.43
C TYR A 44 -2.96 12.87 -2.54
N ALA A 45 -2.42 12.97 -3.75
CA ALA A 45 -1.09 13.52 -4.00
C ALA A 45 -1.03 15.06 -3.96
N ASN A 46 -2.16 15.74 -3.73
CA ASN A 46 -2.28 17.19 -3.67
C ASN A 46 -3.14 17.72 -2.49
N ASP A 47 -3.34 16.93 -1.44
CA ASP A 47 -4.19 17.29 -0.30
C ASP A 47 -3.42 18.02 0.84
N GLY A 48 -2.09 18.04 0.80
CA GLY A 48 -1.19 18.62 1.80
C GLY A 48 -0.92 17.74 3.03
N GLY A 49 -1.25 16.43 2.96
CA GLY A 49 -1.23 15.54 4.11
C GLY A 49 0.14 14.96 4.49
N GLY A 50 0.21 14.29 5.65
CA GLY A 50 1.43 13.63 6.12
C GLY A 50 1.92 12.49 5.22
N GLY A 51 0.99 11.70 4.66
CA GLY A 51 1.33 10.64 3.69
C GLY A 51 1.90 11.18 2.38
N GLU A 52 1.41 12.34 1.93
CA GLU A 52 1.89 13.05 0.74
C GLU A 52 3.32 13.54 0.94
N ARG A 53 3.64 14.09 2.12
CA ARG A 53 5.02 14.43 2.49
C ARG A 53 5.96 13.23 2.36
N VAL A 54 5.52 12.06 2.85
CA VAL A 54 6.31 10.83 2.79
C VAL A 54 6.54 10.39 1.35
N LEU A 55 5.48 10.43 0.51
CA LEU A 55 5.59 10.18 -0.92
C LEU A 55 6.70 11.05 -1.54
N TRP A 56 6.60 12.37 -1.37
CA TRP A 56 7.46 13.29 -2.09
C TRP A 56 8.91 13.27 -1.59
N VAL A 57 9.11 13.18 -0.28
CA VAL A 57 10.45 13.06 0.30
C VAL A 57 11.08 11.72 -0.12
N ALA A 58 10.36 10.61 -0.04
CA ALA A 58 10.90 9.31 -0.45
C ALA A 58 11.29 9.31 -1.93
N LEU A 59 10.45 9.86 -2.80
CA LEU A 59 10.73 9.91 -4.23
C LEU A 59 11.94 10.80 -4.55
N ARG A 60 12.05 11.96 -3.91
CA ARG A 60 13.21 12.85 -4.03
C ARG A 60 14.51 12.12 -3.69
N GLU A 61 14.54 11.41 -2.56
CA GLU A 61 15.74 10.67 -2.13
C GLU A 61 16.12 9.55 -3.10
N LEU A 62 15.13 8.79 -3.61
CA LEU A 62 15.38 7.73 -4.60
C LEU A 62 15.92 8.28 -5.93
N LEU A 63 15.43 9.44 -6.36
CA LEU A 63 15.88 10.10 -7.58
C LEU A 63 17.29 10.69 -7.41
N ALA A 64 17.54 11.41 -6.30
CA ALA A 64 18.82 12.04 -6.00
C ALA A 64 19.98 11.04 -5.89
N ARG A 65 19.71 9.84 -5.39
CA ARG A 65 20.72 8.77 -5.26
C ARG A 65 20.99 8.01 -6.56
N HIS A 66 20.42 8.46 -7.69
CA HIS A 66 20.49 7.78 -8.99
C HIS A 66 20.02 6.32 -8.97
N GLN A 67 19.28 5.94 -7.94
CA GLN A 67 18.76 4.60 -7.76
C GLN A 67 17.77 4.29 -8.90
N LEU A 68 16.93 5.24 -9.27
CA LEU A 68 15.92 5.04 -10.32
C LEU A 68 16.42 5.28 -11.75
N GLN A 69 17.72 5.26 -12.02
CA GLN A 69 18.24 5.36 -13.39
C GLN A 69 17.72 4.23 -14.29
N GLY A 70 17.06 4.59 -15.39
CA GLY A 70 16.42 3.63 -16.31
C GLY A 70 15.17 2.95 -15.74
N TRP A 71 14.60 3.52 -14.67
CA TRP A 71 13.28 3.13 -14.15
C TRP A 71 12.22 4.10 -14.63
N ARG A 72 11.03 3.56 -14.93
CA ARG A 72 9.81 4.34 -15.07
C ARG A 72 9.20 4.55 -13.69
N VAL A 73 8.89 5.79 -13.35
CA VAL A 73 8.28 6.15 -12.06
C VAL A 73 6.86 6.63 -12.32
N VAL A 74 5.90 5.99 -11.66
CA VAL A 74 4.48 6.31 -11.76
C VAL A 74 3.93 6.59 -10.38
N VAL A 75 3.22 7.72 -10.23
CA VAL A 75 2.40 8.02 -9.06
C VAL A 75 0.93 7.83 -9.45
N TYR A 76 0.26 6.88 -8.79
CA TYR A 76 -1.18 6.68 -9.00
C TYR A 76 -1.95 7.63 -8.11
N THR A 77 -2.53 8.67 -8.70
CA THR A 77 -3.27 9.73 -7.99
C THR A 77 -4.72 9.79 -8.47
N GLY A 78 -5.64 10.10 -7.55
CA GLY A 78 -7.04 10.39 -7.87
C GLY A 78 -7.34 11.89 -7.96
N ASP A 79 -6.34 12.75 -7.87
CA ASP A 79 -6.50 14.20 -7.96
C ASP A 79 -6.96 14.63 -9.36
N ALA A 80 -7.71 15.73 -9.42
CA ALA A 80 -8.13 16.36 -10.67
C ALA A 80 -7.18 17.46 -11.15
N ALA A 81 -6.36 18.01 -10.24
CA ALA A 81 -5.36 19.05 -10.54
C ALA A 81 -4.34 18.55 -11.56
N SER A 82 -3.95 19.37 -12.53
CA SER A 82 -2.92 19.07 -13.53
C SER A 82 -1.57 18.66 -12.92
N ASP A 83 -0.71 18.03 -13.73
CA ASP A 83 0.62 17.59 -13.28
C ASP A 83 1.44 18.78 -12.76
N ASP A 84 1.42 19.92 -13.47
CA ASP A 84 2.09 21.16 -13.08
C ASP A 84 1.57 21.73 -11.76
N GLU A 85 0.25 21.68 -11.53
CA GLU A 85 -0.34 22.11 -10.26
C GLU A 85 0.12 21.22 -9.10
N ILE A 86 0.20 19.90 -9.30
CA ILE A 86 0.71 18.98 -8.27
C ILE A 86 2.19 19.24 -8.01
N ARG A 87 3.01 19.44 -9.04
CA ARG A 87 4.43 19.77 -8.90
C ARG A 87 4.62 21.08 -8.15
N ALA A 88 3.90 22.14 -8.55
CA ALA A 88 3.97 23.45 -7.91
C ALA A 88 3.52 23.40 -6.44
N ALA A 89 2.42 22.70 -6.14
CA ALA A 89 1.96 22.49 -4.77
C ALA A 89 2.97 21.70 -3.94
N THR A 90 3.60 20.67 -4.52
CA THR A 90 4.63 19.85 -3.86
C THR A 90 5.86 20.68 -3.51
N LEU A 91 6.33 21.50 -4.46
CA LEU A 91 7.46 22.41 -4.25
C LEU A 91 7.12 23.43 -3.15
N SER A 92 5.94 24.04 -3.21
CA SER A 92 5.48 25.04 -2.24
C SER A 92 5.31 24.47 -0.82
N ARG A 93 4.71 23.29 -0.69
CA ARG A 93 4.36 22.70 0.63
C ARG A 93 5.50 21.93 1.28
N PHE A 94 6.36 21.29 0.49
CA PHE A 94 7.38 20.37 1.01
C PHE A 94 8.80 20.72 0.58
N GLY A 95 9.00 21.73 -0.28
CA GLY A 95 10.32 22.06 -0.81
C GLY A 95 10.91 20.93 -1.67
N VAL A 96 10.04 20.13 -2.31
CA VAL A 96 10.45 19.02 -3.16
C VAL A 96 10.15 19.38 -4.62
N ASP A 97 11.21 19.49 -5.42
CA ASP A 97 11.10 19.62 -6.87
C ASP A 97 10.90 18.24 -7.49
N VAL A 98 9.75 18.03 -8.14
CA VAL A 98 9.37 16.73 -8.72
C VAL A 98 9.64 16.78 -10.23
N PRO A 99 10.58 15.99 -10.76
CA PRO A 99 10.98 16.10 -12.15
C PRO A 99 9.91 15.55 -13.11
N GLU A 100 9.93 16.03 -14.36
CA GLU A 100 9.01 15.60 -15.42
C GLU A 100 9.04 14.10 -15.72
N SER A 101 10.13 13.42 -15.38
CA SER A 101 10.23 11.96 -15.51
C SER A 101 9.30 11.17 -14.58
N VAL A 102 8.68 11.83 -13.58
CA VAL A 102 7.66 11.25 -12.72
C VAL A 102 6.30 11.41 -13.40
N GLU A 103 5.69 10.28 -13.75
CA GLU A 103 4.40 10.24 -14.43
C GLU A 103 3.23 10.15 -13.45
N PHE A 104 2.18 10.93 -13.69
CA PHE A 104 0.95 10.86 -12.90
C PHE A 104 -0.11 10.02 -13.61
N VAL A 105 -0.43 8.86 -13.03
CA VAL A 105 -1.52 8.01 -13.54
C VAL A 105 -2.81 8.29 -12.79
N ARG A 106 -3.77 8.88 -13.50
CA ARG A 106 -5.07 9.29 -12.95
C ARG A 106 -5.99 8.10 -12.69
N LEU A 107 -6.36 7.92 -11.42
CA LEU A 107 -7.35 6.95 -10.94
C LEU A 107 -8.72 7.61 -10.88
N ARG A 108 -9.71 6.99 -11.52
CA ARG A 108 -11.09 7.50 -11.54
C ARG A 108 -11.88 7.06 -10.32
N SER A 109 -11.46 6.00 -9.66
CA SER A 109 -12.22 5.37 -8.58
C SER A 109 -11.84 5.87 -7.18
N ARG A 110 -11.19 7.03 -7.00
CA ARG A 110 -10.82 7.58 -5.67
C ARG A 110 -11.98 7.56 -4.68
N ARG A 111 -13.22 7.78 -5.14
CA ARG A 111 -14.42 7.75 -4.28
C ARG A 111 -14.63 6.44 -3.53
N VAL A 112 -14.18 5.30 -4.05
CA VAL A 112 -14.38 3.99 -3.39
C VAL A 112 -13.52 3.80 -2.15
N VAL A 113 -12.56 4.70 -1.87
CA VAL A 113 -11.77 4.68 -0.65
C VAL A 113 -12.16 5.80 0.32
N GLU A 114 -13.15 6.63 -0.04
CA GLU A 114 -13.65 7.72 0.81
C GLU A 114 -14.63 7.17 1.85
N PRO A 115 -14.52 7.56 3.14
CA PRO A 115 -15.44 7.13 4.19
C PRO A 115 -16.92 7.46 3.89
N SER A 116 -17.17 8.59 3.24
CA SER A 116 -18.51 9.08 2.85
C SER A 116 -19.26 8.13 1.93
N SER A 117 -18.54 7.25 1.21
CA SER A 117 -19.14 6.24 0.33
C SER A 117 -19.79 5.08 1.09
N TYR A 118 -19.58 4.98 2.41
CA TYR A 118 -19.98 3.84 3.22
C TYR A 118 -20.73 4.27 4.50
N PRO A 119 -22.07 4.36 4.46
CA PRO A 119 -22.86 4.72 5.65
C PRO A 119 -22.83 3.63 6.74
N VAL A 120 -22.50 2.39 6.38
CA VAL A 120 -22.36 1.24 7.29
C VAL A 120 -21.11 0.46 6.92
N ALA A 121 -20.44 -0.14 7.93
CA ALA A 121 -19.26 -1.00 7.75
C ALA A 121 -18.11 -0.34 6.97
N THR A 122 -17.87 0.96 7.21
CA THR A 122 -16.89 1.80 6.51
C THR A 122 -15.51 1.16 6.37
N LEU A 123 -14.98 0.50 7.40
CA LEU A 123 -13.66 -0.15 7.32
C LEU A 123 -13.62 -1.29 6.30
N LEU A 124 -14.69 -2.09 6.22
CA LEU A 124 -14.80 -3.16 5.21
C LEU A 124 -14.97 -2.55 3.82
N GLY A 125 -15.79 -1.51 3.71
CA GLY A 125 -15.96 -0.74 2.48
C GLY A 125 -14.63 -0.23 1.94
N GLN A 126 -13.85 0.47 2.77
CA GLN A 126 -12.53 0.96 2.40
C GLN A 126 -11.52 -0.15 2.14
N ALA A 127 -11.59 -1.28 2.86
CA ALA A 127 -10.75 -2.44 2.58
C ALA A 127 -10.99 -2.97 1.15
N VAL A 128 -12.25 -3.21 0.78
CA VAL A 128 -12.63 -3.63 -0.58
C VAL A 128 -12.31 -2.54 -1.61
N GLY A 129 -12.62 -1.28 -1.28
CA GLY A 129 -12.35 -0.14 -2.13
C GLY A 129 -10.87 0.00 -2.48
N SER A 130 -9.98 -0.23 -1.51
CA SER A 130 -8.54 -0.19 -1.75
C SER A 130 -8.08 -1.26 -2.75
N LEU A 131 -8.69 -2.46 -2.71
CA LEU A 131 -8.42 -3.53 -3.69
C LEU A 131 -8.90 -3.16 -5.09
N LEU A 132 -10.07 -2.54 -5.21
CA LEU A 132 -10.58 -2.05 -6.49
C LEU A 132 -9.66 -0.96 -7.07
N LEU A 133 -9.18 -0.06 -6.21
CA LEU A 133 -8.28 1.00 -6.60
C LEU A 133 -6.90 0.46 -7.02
N LEU A 134 -6.40 -0.57 -6.33
CA LEU A 134 -5.20 -1.32 -6.73
C LEU A 134 -5.41 -1.95 -8.11
N LEU A 135 -6.54 -2.63 -8.35
CA LEU A 135 -6.81 -3.25 -9.65
C LEU A 135 -6.84 -2.20 -10.77
N GLU A 136 -7.45 -1.03 -10.53
CA GLU A 136 -7.42 0.09 -11.48
C GLU A 136 -5.97 0.55 -11.75
N ALA A 137 -5.17 0.75 -10.71
CA ALA A 137 -3.78 1.17 -10.81
C ALA A 137 -2.94 0.19 -11.63
N LEU A 138 -3.02 -1.11 -11.30
CA LEU A 138 -2.31 -2.18 -12.01
C LEU A 138 -2.78 -2.32 -13.46
N ALA A 139 -4.07 -2.11 -13.73
CA ALA A 139 -4.61 -2.19 -15.08
C ALA A 139 -4.14 -1.05 -15.98
N ARG A 140 -3.98 0.16 -15.43
CA ARG A 140 -3.53 1.37 -16.14
C ARG A 140 -2.02 1.39 -16.39
N ALA A 141 -1.22 1.11 -15.37
CA ALA A 141 0.23 1.05 -15.49
C ALA A 141 0.79 -0.03 -14.55
N PRO A 142 1.02 -1.27 -15.01
CA PRO A 142 1.52 -2.35 -14.17
C PRO A 142 2.93 -2.05 -13.62
N PRO A 143 3.12 -1.99 -12.29
CA PRO A 143 4.43 -1.79 -11.70
C PRO A 143 5.14 -3.12 -11.43
N SER A 144 6.46 -3.09 -11.50
CA SER A 144 7.29 -4.20 -10.99
C SER A 144 7.49 -4.11 -9.47
N VAL A 145 7.44 -2.88 -8.93
CA VAL A 145 7.51 -2.57 -7.50
C VAL A 145 6.45 -1.57 -7.14
N LEU A 146 5.68 -1.88 -6.11
CA LEU A 146 4.60 -1.05 -5.60
C LEU A 146 5.02 -0.46 -4.24
N LEU A 147 4.92 0.86 -4.09
CA LEU A 147 5.01 1.54 -2.81
C LEU A 147 3.64 2.04 -2.41
N ASP A 148 3.23 1.79 -1.18
CA ASP A 148 2.01 2.35 -0.60
C ASP A 148 2.35 3.36 0.49
N THR A 149 2.01 4.62 0.24
CA THR A 149 2.21 5.74 1.16
C THR A 149 0.88 6.23 1.76
N THR A 150 -0.23 5.58 1.41
CA THR A 150 -1.58 5.91 1.90
C THR A 150 -1.98 5.04 3.08
N GLY A 151 -1.49 3.80 3.16
CA GLY A 151 -1.80 2.85 4.23
C GLY A 151 -2.87 1.82 3.86
N TYR A 152 -3.01 1.51 2.56
CA TYR A 152 -3.89 0.47 2.03
C TYR A 152 -3.31 -0.94 2.22
N GLY A 153 -3.06 -1.32 3.48
CA GLY A 153 -2.47 -2.61 3.86
C GLY A 153 -3.16 -3.85 3.30
N TYR A 154 -4.48 -3.77 3.03
CA TYR A 154 -5.23 -4.86 2.40
C TYR A 154 -4.74 -5.21 0.98
N CYS A 155 -4.04 -4.31 0.30
CA CYS A 155 -3.61 -4.46 -1.09
C CYS A 155 -2.40 -5.38 -1.29
N TYR A 156 -1.58 -5.63 -0.29
CA TYR A 156 -0.22 -6.16 -0.53
C TYR A 156 -0.24 -7.62 -0.99
N ALA A 157 -1.01 -8.49 -0.34
CA ALA A 157 -1.16 -9.87 -0.79
C ALA A 157 -1.78 -9.95 -2.18
N ALA A 158 -2.76 -9.08 -2.49
CA ALA A 158 -3.37 -9.02 -3.82
C ALA A 158 -2.37 -8.56 -4.90
N ALA A 159 -1.55 -7.54 -4.60
CA ALA A 159 -0.50 -7.07 -5.49
C ALA A 159 0.51 -8.19 -5.80
N LYS A 160 0.96 -8.91 -4.77
CA LYS A 160 1.84 -10.08 -4.92
C LYS A 160 1.18 -11.20 -5.74
N ALA A 161 -0.09 -11.51 -5.47
CA ALA A 161 -0.85 -12.50 -6.22
C ALA A 161 -1.06 -12.11 -7.69
N LEU A 162 -1.08 -10.82 -8.01
CA LEU A 162 -1.12 -10.32 -9.38
C LEU A 162 0.27 -10.21 -10.03
N GLY A 163 1.35 -10.55 -9.32
CA GLY A 163 2.69 -10.65 -9.87
C GLY A 163 3.60 -9.44 -9.64
N VAL A 164 3.20 -8.49 -8.79
CA VAL A 164 4.09 -7.42 -8.34
C VAL A 164 5.25 -8.06 -7.55
N ARG A 165 6.49 -7.72 -7.89
CA ARG A 165 7.67 -8.41 -7.34
C ARG A 165 8.01 -7.94 -5.94
N ARG A 166 7.94 -6.63 -5.71
CA ARG A 166 8.18 -6.02 -4.40
C ARG A 166 7.05 -5.09 -4.01
N VAL A 167 6.67 -5.15 -2.75
CA VAL A 167 5.71 -4.23 -2.14
C VAL A 167 6.40 -3.59 -0.94
N GLY A 168 6.50 -2.27 -0.94
CA GLY A 168 6.93 -1.49 0.22
C GLY A 168 5.77 -0.65 0.73
N CYS A 169 5.74 -0.36 2.02
CA CYS A 169 4.74 0.54 2.56
C CYS A 169 5.28 1.46 3.64
N TYR A 170 4.56 2.56 3.82
CA TYR A 170 4.70 3.45 4.93
C TYR A 170 3.44 3.43 5.81
N VAL A 171 3.64 3.26 7.11
CA VAL A 171 2.59 3.21 8.13
C VAL A 171 2.84 4.35 9.12
N GLY A 172 2.02 5.40 9.07
CA GLY A 172 2.05 6.44 10.10
C GLY A 172 1.60 5.86 11.44
N ALA A 173 2.24 6.28 12.55
CA ALA A 173 1.69 6.03 13.87
C ALA A 173 0.26 6.59 13.90
N VAL A 174 -0.70 5.73 14.23
CA VAL A 174 -2.01 6.19 14.67
C VAL A 174 -1.73 6.91 15.98
N GLU A 175 -1.67 8.24 15.97
CA GLU A 175 -1.73 9.02 17.21
C GLU A 175 -2.84 8.39 18.04
N ARG A 176 -2.50 8.02 19.28
CA ARG A 176 -3.42 7.41 20.22
C ARG A 176 -4.52 8.42 20.48
N ARG A 177 -5.52 8.47 19.60
CA ARG A 177 -6.80 9.16 19.81
C ARG A 177 -7.50 8.36 20.89
N ALA A 178 -7.09 8.62 22.12
CA ALA A 178 -7.86 8.36 23.31
C ALA A 178 -9.13 9.20 23.17
N GLY A 179 -10.17 8.62 22.56
CA GLY A 179 -11.37 9.37 22.26
C GLY A 179 -12.27 8.70 21.23
N ALA A 180 -13.16 7.85 21.74
CA ALA A 180 -14.55 7.75 21.29
C ALA A 180 -14.80 7.52 19.79
N HIS A 181 -14.61 6.29 19.32
CA HIS A 181 -15.58 5.76 18.34
C HIS A 181 -16.85 5.43 19.13
N ASN A 182 -17.69 6.45 19.28
CA ASN A 182 -18.97 6.44 19.97
C ASN A 182 -19.75 5.17 19.59
N ASN A 183 -19.75 4.15 20.46
CA ASN A 183 -20.69 3.06 20.32
C ASN A 183 -22.06 3.72 20.44
N ALA A 184 -22.80 3.84 19.34
CA ALA A 184 -24.20 4.28 19.40
C ALA A 184 -24.87 3.50 20.54
N ALA A 185 -25.58 4.17 21.45
CA ALA A 185 -26.09 3.58 22.68
C ALA A 185 -26.84 2.24 22.46
N ARG A 186 -27.41 2.05 21.26
CA ARG A 186 -28.05 0.82 20.77
C ARG A 186 -27.14 -0.40 20.58
N ILE A 187 -25.86 -0.21 20.23
CA ILE A 187 -24.89 -1.31 20.07
C ILE A 187 -24.31 -1.71 21.44
N ALA A 188 -24.11 -0.71 22.33
CA ALA A 188 -23.61 -0.94 23.69
C ALA A 188 -24.62 -1.68 24.58
N SER A 189 -25.93 -1.53 24.30
CA SER A 189 -27.01 -2.17 25.08
C SER A 189 -27.26 -3.64 24.71
N SER A 190 -26.59 -4.21 23.70
CA SER A 190 -26.76 -5.60 23.28
C SER A 190 -25.42 -6.36 23.29
N PRO A 191 -25.26 -7.36 24.17
CA PRO A 191 -24.06 -8.20 24.20
C PRO A 191 -23.81 -8.92 22.87
N ALA A 192 -24.87 -9.32 22.15
CA ALA A 192 -24.77 -9.97 20.85
C ALA A 192 -24.23 -9.02 19.77
N LEU A 193 -24.73 -7.78 19.70
CA LEU A 193 -24.24 -6.77 18.75
C LEU A 193 -22.81 -6.34 19.07
N THR A 194 -22.46 -6.24 20.35
CA THR A 194 -21.07 -5.98 20.77
C THR A 194 -20.15 -7.13 20.36
N SER A 195 -20.58 -8.39 20.57
CA SER A 195 -19.82 -9.58 20.17
C SER A 195 -19.62 -9.66 18.66
N LEU A 196 -20.68 -9.37 17.88
CA LEU A 196 -20.62 -9.31 16.42
C LEU A 196 -19.67 -8.19 15.94
N LYS A 197 -19.74 -7.00 16.54
CA LYS A 197 -18.84 -5.88 16.22
C LYS A 197 -17.37 -6.22 16.53
N LEU A 198 -17.11 -6.90 17.64
CA LEU A 198 -15.77 -7.38 17.98
C LEU A 198 -15.29 -8.45 16.99
N ALA A 199 -16.13 -9.41 16.62
CA ALA A 199 -15.80 -10.41 15.61
C ALA A 199 -15.47 -9.76 14.25
N TYR A 200 -16.25 -8.76 13.84
CA TYR A 200 -16.01 -7.95 12.65
C TYR A 200 -14.63 -7.27 12.67
N TYR A 201 -14.28 -6.55 13.75
CA TYR A 201 -12.98 -5.90 13.84
C TYR A 201 -11.82 -6.89 13.91
N ARG A 202 -11.98 -8.01 14.62
CA ARG A 202 -10.96 -9.06 14.68
C ARG A 202 -10.71 -9.68 13.30
N ALA A 203 -11.77 -9.96 12.54
CA ALA A 203 -11.64 -10.47 11.18
C ALA A 203 -10.92 -9.47 10.26
N LEU A 204 -11.27 -8.18 10.33
CA LEU A 204 -10.60 -7.14 9.55
C LEU A 204 -9.13 -6.94 9.95
N ALA A 205 -8.81 -6.97 11.24
CA ALA A 205 -7.45 -6.86 11.73
C ALA A 205 -6.61 -8.07 11.33
N ALA A 206 -7.17 -9.29 11.41
CA ALA A 206 -6.51 -10.50 10.95
C ALA A 206 -6.24 -10.46 9.44
N ALA A 207 -7.22 -10.05 8.63
CA ALA A 207 -7.04 -9.88 7.19
C ALA A 207 -6.01 -8.78 6.87
N TYR A 208 -6.00 -7.68 7.62
CA TYR A 208 -5.01 -6.61 7.46
C TYR A 208 -3.60 -7.11 7.78
N GLY A 209 -3.42 -7.83 8.89
CA GLY A 209 -2.14 -8.43 9.27
C GLY A 209 -1.66 -9.48 8.27
N ALA A 210 -2.56 -10.34 7.79
CA ALA A 210 -2.25 -11.36 6.78
C ALA A 210 -1.82 -10.74 5.44
N SER A 211 -2.51 -9.68 4.98
CA SER A 211 -2.10 -8.96 3.78
C SER A 211 -0.81 -8.18 4.02
N GLY A 212 -0.69 -7.51 5.17
CA GLY A 212 0.49 -6.77 5.63
C GLY A 212 1.77 -7.60 5.60
N ALA A 213 1.70 -8.88 5.97
CA ALA A 213 2.82 -9.82 5.94
C ALA A 213 3.39 -10.06 4.52
N ALA A 214 2.66 -9.67 3.46
CA ALA A 214 3.13 -9.74 2.08
C ALA A 214 4.02 -8.55 1.67
N ALA A 215 4.15 -7.51 2.50
CA ALA A 215 5.08 -6.41 2.28
C ALA A 215 6.53 -6.88 2.47
N ASP A 216 7.42 -6.48 1.56
CA ASP A 216 8.87 -6.72 1.69
C ASP A 216 9.53 -5.72 2.62
N VAL A 217 9.00 -4.49 2.68
CA VAL A 217 9.55 -3.38 3.44
C VAL A 217 8.41 -2.60 4.07
N VAL A 218 8.51 -2.39 5.38
CA VAL A 218 7.57 -1.55 6.14
C VAL A 218 8.38 -0.44 6.80
N VAL A 219 8.00 0.80 6.53
CA VAL A 219 8.55 2.00 7.19
C VAL A 219 7.45 2.56 8.09
N ALA A 220 7.77 2.91 9.33
CA ALA A 220 6.79 3.49 10.25
C ALA A 220 7.36 4.69 11.00
N ASN A 221 6.51 5.67 11.28
CA ASN A 221 6.83 6.72 12.26
C ASN A 221 6.63 6.14 13.67
N GLY A 222 7.61 6.28 14.57
CA GLY A 222 7.52 5.80 15.95
C GLY A 222 7.56 6.94 16.95
N GLU A 223 6.62 6.96 17.90
CA GLU A 223 6.64 7.85 19.08
C GLU A 223 6.62 7.08 20.41
N SER A 224 6.93 5.78 20.45
CA SER A 224 6.85 5.04 21.72
C SER A 224 7.94 4.00 21.89
N GLY A 225 9.20 4.42 22.09
CA GLY A 225 10.30 3.61 22.67
C GLY A 225 10.69 2.29 22.00
N ALA A 226 9.87 1.76 21.10
CA ALA A 226 10.13 0.71 20.17
C ALA A 226 10.87 1.37 19.03
N ARG A 227 12.18 1.13 19.00
CA ARG A 227 13.04 1.35 17.83
C ARG A 227 12.23 1.09 16.55
N PRO A 228 12.38 1.90 15.50
CA PRO A 228 11.77 1.60 14.21
C PRO A 228 12.09 0.14 13.88
N GLN A 229 11.09 -0.75 13.96
CA GLN A 229 11.26 -2.13 13.56
C GLN A 229 11.23 -2.12 12.03
N MET A 230 12.32 -1.65 11.43
CA MET A 230 12.71 -2.08 10.10
C MET A 230 12.86 -3.60 10.21
N GLN A 231 11.87 -4.36 9.76
CA GLN A 231 12.14 -5.74 9.41
C GLN A 231 13.24 -5.70 8.33
N ARG A 232 14.44 -6.13 8.74
CA ARG A 232 15.65 -6.24 7.92
C ARG A 232 15.36 -7.12 6.70
N ALA A 233 14.99 -6.52 5.57
CA ALA A 233 15.18 -7.14 4.28
C ALA A 233 15.26 -6.09 3.16
N ARG A 234 16.48 -5.80 2.72
CA ARG A 234 16.83 -5.39 1.34
C ARG A 234 16.59 -3.93 0.89
N LEU A 235 16.46 -2.93 1.76
CA LEU A 235 16.52 -1.53 1.30
C LEU A 235 17.89 -1.14 0.74
N GLU A 236 18.98 -1.71 1.26
CA GLU A 236 20.35 -1.39 0.79
C GLU A 236 20.68 -1.94 -0.61
N ALA A 237 19.85 -2.85 -1.14
CA ALA A 237 20.06 -3.49 -2.44
C ALA A 237 18.94 -3.15 -3.45
N TRP A 238 18.16 -2.10 -3.18
CA TRP A 238 17.06 -1.72 -4.04
C TRP A 238 17.16 -0.26 -4.51
N PRO A 239 17.01 -0.01 -5.82
CA PRO A 239 16.97 -0.97 -6.92
C PRO A 239 18.34 -1.62 -7.18
N PRO A 240 18.39 -2.80 -7.82
CA PRO A 240 19.67 -3.43 -8.16
C PRO A 240 20.50 -2.50 -9.06
N PRO A 241 21.83 -2.47 -8.88
CA PRO A 241 22.70 -1.68 -9.74
C PRO A 241 22.52 -2.06 -11.22
N PRO A 242 22.68 -1.11 -12.16
CA PRO A 242 22.59 -1.41 -13.58
C PRO A 242 23.64 -2.47 -13.98
N PRO A 243 23.37 -3.32 -15.00
CA PRO A 243 24.30 -4.38 -15.43
C PRO A 243 25.72 -3.89 -15.81
N SER A 244 25.89 -2.59 -16.04
CA SER A 244 27.16 -1.94 -16.40
C SER A 244 27.97 -1.41 -15.20
N ALA A 245 27.42 -1.43 -13.98
CA ALA A 245 28.16 -0.99 -12.79
C ALA A 245 29.14 -2.09 -12.33
N ARG A 246 30.29 -2.18 -13.00
CA ARG A 246 31.47 -2.80 -12.39
C ARG A 246 31.85 -1.95 -11.19
N LEU A 247 31.99 -2.60 -10.03
CA LEU A 247 32.61 -2.02 -8.86
C LEU A 247 33.99 -1.50 -9.27
N VAL A 248 34.16 -0.18 -9.24
CA VAL A 248 35.49 0.43 -9.25
C VAL A 248 35.99 0.27 -7.81
N ASP A 249 36.91 -0.66 -7.61
CA ASP A 249 37.53 -0.93 -6.32
C ASP A 249 38.23 0.34 -5.81
N GLY A 250 37.97 0.74 -4.55
CA GLY A 250 38.77 1.75 -3.85
C GLY A 250 38.08 2.69 -2.87
N GLY A 251 36.75 2.68 -2.72
CA GLY A 251 36.05 3.48 -1.71
C GLY A 251 35.98 2.80 -0.33
N PRO A 252 36.00 3.56 0.78
CA PRO A 252 35.96 2.98 2.13
C PRO A 252 34.65 2.18 2.32
N PRO A 253 34.68 1.11 3.15
CA PRO A 253 33.54 0.20 3.26
C PRO A 253 32.30 0.94 3.78
N PRO A 254 31.09 0.61 3.30
CA PRO A 254 29.87 1.11 3.91
C PRO A 254 29.79 0.61 5.36
N LEU A 255 29.70 1.57 6.29
CA LEU A 255 29.41 1.45 7.73
C LEU A 255 29.06 0.04 8.23
N ALA A 256 29.97 -0.51 9.03
CA ALA A 256 29.80 -1.78 9.73
C ALA A 256 28.55 -1.79 10.62
N LEU A 257 27.71 -2.81 10.40
CA LEU A 257 26.55 -3.17 11.22
C LEU A 257 26.98 -3.53 12.66
N ALA A 258 26.53 -2.75 13.64
CA ALA A 258 26.45 -3.23 15.02
C ALA A 258 25.39 -4.35 15.10
N ARG A 259 25.84 -5.57 15.44
CA ARG A 259 24.98 -6.72 15.72
C ARG A 259 24.33 -6.54 17.09
N CYS A 260 23.01 -6.51 17.16
CA CYS A 260 22.29 -6.76 18.40
C CYS A 260 21.44 -8.02 18.23
N GLY A 261 21.78 -9.06 18.99
CA GLY A 261 20.94 -10.25 19.20
C GLY A 261 19.71 -9.93 20.05
N PRO A 262 18.80 -10.89 20.27
CA PRO A 262 17.59 -10.69 21.05
C PRO A 262 17.96 -10.42 22.53
N PRO A 263 17.35 -9.44 23.21
CA PRO A 263 17.47 -9.34 24.65
C PRO A 263 16.65 -10.45 25.32
N ALA A 264 17.23 -11.01 26.37
CA ALA A 264 16.60 -11.97 27.26
C ALA A 264 15.32 -11.41 27.90
N ALA A 265 14.42 -12.32 28.25
CA ALA A 265 13.17 -12.06 28.94
C ALA A 265 13.41 -11.42 30.32
N GLU A 266 12.76 -10.28 30.58
CA GLU A 266 12.19 -9.92 31.88
C GLU A 266 11.40 -8.61 31.71
N VAL A 267 10.08 -8.68 31.76
CA VAL A 267 9.24 -7.50 32.01
C VAL A 267 8.29 -7.87 33.13
N ALA A 268 8.65 -7.40 34.33
CA ALA A 268 7.84 -7.45 35.52
C ALA A 268 6.55 -6.63 35.31
N TYR A 269 5.42 -7.24 35.64
CA TYR A 269 4.14 -6.59 35.83
C TYR A 269 4.21 -5.70 37.09
N ARG A 270 3.90 -4.40 36.98
CA ARG A 270 3.45 -3.61 38.14
C ARG A 270 2.13 -2.94 37.82
N HIS A 271 1.13 -3.33 38.61
CA HIS A 271 -0.11 -2.62 38.82
C HIS A 271 0.17 -1.33 39.56
N GLU A 272 -0.29 -0.20 39.02
CA GLU A 272 -1.01 0.87 39.74
C GLU A 272 -2.03 1.50 38.79
#